data_AF-A0A0K1Q6K6-F1
#
_entry.id   AF-A0A0K1Q6K6-F1
#
_cell.length_a   1.000
_cell.length_b   1.000
_cell.length_c   1.000
_cell.angle_alpha   90.00
_cell.angle_beta   90.00
_cell.angle_gamma   90.00
#
_symmetry.space_group_name_H-M   'P 1'
#
loop_
_entity.id
_entity.type
_entity.pdbx_description
1 polymer ?
#
loop_
_entity_poly.entity_id
_entity_poly.type
_entity_poly.pdbx_seq_one_letter_code
_entity_poly.pdbx_strand_id
1 'polypeptide(L)'
;MPFAYSLLLHRTAYLFCLLLPFGLVGAVGLVTPLVAAVVAYTFFGLDALGDELEEPFGLSANDLPIDALARIVEIDLSDAMGVAPPPPLEPPSCLDFVLR
;
A
#
# COMPACT_ATOMS: atom_id res chain seq x y z
N MET A 1 -4.65 7.59 -10.11
CA MET A 1 -6.09 7.52 -10.45
C MET A 1 -6.72 8.92 -10.38
N PRO A 2 -7.92 9.20 -10.95
CA PRO A 2 -8.58 10.49 -10.75
C PRO A 2 -8.97 10.70 -9.28
N PHE A 3 -8.53 11.80 -8.67
CA PHE A 3 -8.74 12.19 -7.26
C PHE A 3 -10.20 12.07 -6.77
N ALA A 4 -11.17 12.22 -7.67
CA ALA A 4 -12.58 12.07 -7.35
C ALA A 4 -12.96 10.65 -6.92
N TYR A 5 -12.26 9.61 -7.41
CA TYR A 5 -12.60 8.21 -7.12
C TYR A 5 -12.19 7.83 -5.70
N SER A 6 -10.95 8.12 -5.31
CA SER A 6 -10.43 7.93 -3.95
C SER A 6 -11.23 8.76 -2.93
N LEU A 7 -11.61 10.00 -3.26
CA LEU A 7 -12.45 10.82 -2.38
C LEU A 7 -13.85 10.22 -2.14
N LEU A 8 -14.46 9.62 -3.17
CA LEU A 8 -15.77 8.97 -3.05
C LEU A 8 -15.69 7.67 -2.27
N LEU A 9 -14.64 6.86 -2.48
CA LEU A 9 -14.40 5.65 -1.70
C LEU A 9 -14.22 5.97 -0.22
N HIS A 10 -13.35 6.92 0.11
CA HIS A 10 -13.09 7.28 1.50
C HIS A 10 -14.37 7.77 2.21
N ARG A 11 -15.17 8.62 1.54
CA ARG A 11 -16.45 9.11 2.09
C ARG A 11 -17.49 8.01 2.26
N THR A 12 -17.60 7.09 1.31
CA THR A 12 -18.58 5.98 1.40
C THR A 12 -18.16 4.95 2.44
N ALA A 13 -16.85 4.67 2.59
CA ALA A 13 -16.30 3.80 3.62
C ALA A 13 -16.59 4.31 5.03
N TYR A 14 -16.38 5.61 5.28
CA TYR A 14 -16.74 6.23 6.57
C TYR A 14 -18.23 6.11 6.86
N LEU A 15 -19.08 6.49 5.90
CA LEU A 15 -20.53 6.40 6.08
C LEU A 15 -20.99 4.97 6.33
N PHE A 16 -20.41 4.00 5.62
CA PHE A 16 -20.69 2.58 5.81
C PHE A 16 -20.32 2.13 7.22
N CYS A 17 -19.09 2.43 7.69
CA CYS A 17 -18.66 2.07 9.04
C CYS A 17 -19.49 2.74 10.15
N LEU A 18 -19.97 3.98 9.92
CA LEU A 18 -20.83 4.71 10.85
C LEU A 18 -22.26 4.14 10.93
N LEU A 19 -22.80 3.70 9.80
CA LEU A 19 -24.17 3.15 9.70
C LEU A 19 -24.23 1.66 10.12
N LEU A 20 -23.13 0.92 9.98
CA LEU A 20 -23.03 -0.50 10.31
C LEU A 20 -23.51 -0.87 11.74
N PRO A 21 -23.11 -0.18 12.82
CA PRO A 21 -23.59 -0.51 14.16
C PRO A 21 -25.12 -0.34 14.30
N PHE A 22 -25.73 0.63 13.61
CA PHE A 22 -27.18 0.80 13.62
C PHE A 22 -27.91 -0.32 12.87
N GLY A 23 -27.30 -0.88 11.83
CA GLY A 23 -27.82 -2.05 11.11
C GLY A 23 -27.66 -3.36 11.89
N LEU A 24 -26.55 -3.52 12.63
CA LEU A 24 -26.25 -4.76 13.36
C LEU A 24 -26.86 -4.84 14.77
N VAL A 25 -27.22 -3.71 15.40
CA VAL A 25 -27.67 -3.70 16.80
C VAL A 25 -28.87 -4.61 17.05
N GLY A 26 -29.77 -4.76 16.07
CA GLY A 26 -30.93 -5.65 16.16
C GLY A 26 -30.59 -7.14 16.06
N ALA A 27 -29.43 -7.50 15.48
CA ALA A 27 -29.00 -8.88 15.29
C ALA A 27 -28.04 -9.36 16.38
N VAL A 28 -27.12 -8.49 16.84
CA VAL A 28 -25.99 -8.89 17.70
C VAL A 28 -25.95 -8.16 19.06
N GLY A 29 -26.88 -7.22 19.30
CA GLY A 29 -27.06 -6.58 20.60
C GLY A 29 -25.80 -5.86 21.10
N LEU A 30 -25.38 -6.14 22.35
CA LEU A 30 -24.22 -5.48 22.99
C LEU A 30 -22.86 -5.83 22.38
N VAL A 31 -22.76 -6.86 21.54
CA VAL A 31 -21.50 -7.25 20.86
C VAL A 31 -21.28 -6.43 19.58
N THR A 32 -22.30 -5.70 19.13
CA THR A 32 -22.27 -4.82 17.95
C THR A 32 -21.06 -3.89 17.84
N PRO A 33 -20.63 -3.14 18.88
CA PRO A 33 -19.45 -2.28 18.78
C PRO A 33 -18.15 -3.06 18.53
N LEU A 34 -18.01 -4.28 19.06
CA LEU A 34 -16.84 -5.12 18.82
C LEU A 34 -16.80 -5.58 17.36
N VAL A 35 -17.93 -6.07 16.84
CA VAL A 35 -18.02 -6.51 15.44
C VAL A 35 -17.81 -5.33 14.50
N ALA A 36 -18.42 -4.18 14.79
CA ALA A 36 -18.24 -2.95 14.01
C ALA A 36 -16.78 -2.49 14.02
N ALA A 37 -16.07 -2.60 15.14
CA ALA A 37 -14.65 -2.27 15.22
C ALA A 37 -13.78 -3.19 14.36
N VAL A 38 -14.03 -4.51 14.35
CA VAL A 38 -13.30 -5.47 13.49
C VAL A 38 -13.54 -5.19 12.01
N VAL A 39 -14.80 -4.94 11.62
CA VAL A 39 -15.12 -4.62 10.23
C VAL A 39 -14.48 -3.28 9.83
N ALA A 40 -14.59 -2.26 10.67
CA ALA A 40 -13.96 -0.97 10.42
C ALA A 40 -12.44 -1.11 10.26
N TYR A 41 -11.77 -1.82 11.16
CA TYR A 41 -10.34 -2.09 11.06
C TYR A 41 -9.97 -2.75 9.73
N THR A 42 -10.76 -3.74 9.30
CA THR A 42 -10.51 -4.44 8.02
C THR A 42 -10.69 -3.50 6.83
N PHE A 43 -11.76 -2.70 6.80
CA PHE A 43 -12.02 -1.76 5.70
C PHE A 43 -11.01 -0.62 5.64
N PHE A 44 -10.64 -0.02 6.77
CA PHE A 44 -9.61 1.02 6.80
C PHE A 44 -8.21 0.48 6.49
N GLY A 45 -7.92 -0.75 6.93
CA GLY A 45 -6.68 -1.43 6.56
C GLY A 45 -6.60 -1.67 5.05
N LEU A 46 -7.71 -2.08 4.42
CA LEU A 46 -7.79 -2.25 2.97
C LEU A 46 -7.68 -0.92 2.21
N ASP A 47 -8.27 0.16 2.73
CA ASP A 47 -8.19 1.51 2.13
C ASP A 47 -6.73 1.99 2.12
N ALA A 48 -6.05 1.92 3.27
CA ALA A 48 -4.63 2.28 3.39
C ALA A 48 -3.72 1.41 2.50
N LEU A 49 -4.01 0.11 2.40
CA LEU A 49 -3.27 -0.80 1.54
C LEU A 49 -3.54 -0.53 0.06
N GLY A 50 -4.75 -0.08 -0.28
CA GLY A 50 -5.11 0.40 -1.61
C GLY A 50 -4.32 1.64 -2.00
N ASP A 51 -4.20 2.62 -1.08
CA ASP A 51 -3.42 3.84 -1.30
C ASP A 51 -1.94 3.54 -1.58
N GLU A 52 -1.32 2.60 -0.85
CA GLU A 52 0.06 2.16 -1.13
C GLU A 52 0.19 1.50 -2.52
N LEU A 53 -0.80 0.71 -2.94
CA LEU A 53 -0.80 0.06 -4.25
C LEU A 53 -1.07 1.02 -5.41
N GLU A 54 -1.62 2.22 -5.17
CA GLU A 54 -1.87 3.21 -6.22
C GLU A 54 -0.59 3.89 -6.73
N GLU A 55 0.48 3.92 -5.94
CA GLU A 55 1.78 4.54 -6.30
C GLU A 55 2.95 3.54 -6.25
N PRO A 56 2.92 2.45 -7.04
CA PRO A 56 3.87 1.34 -6.93
C PRO A 56 5.30 1.69 -7.38
N PHE A 57 5.50 2.87 -7.98
CA PHE A 57 6.79 3.39 -8.45
C PHE A 57 7.29 4.55 -7.58
N GLY A 58 6.74 4.70 -6.38
CA GLY A 58 7.20 5.68 -5.41
C GLY A 58 8.52 5.28 -4.76
N LEU A 59 8.75 5.84 -3.57
CA LEU A 59 9.94 5.60 -2.74
C LEU A 59 9.57 4.99 -1.38
N SER A 60 8.35 4.47 -1.23
CA SER A 60 7.90 3.74 -0.05
C SER A 60 8.62 2.40 0.08
N ALA A 61 8.63 1.85 1.29
CA ALA A 61 9.24 0.56 1.60
C ALA A 61 8.61 -0.61 0.83
N ASN A 62 7.32 -0.49 0.47
CA ASN A 62 6.57 -1.50 -0.25
C ASN A 62 6.53 -1.26 -1.77
N ASP A 63 7.21 -0.21 -2.26
CA ASP A 63 7.23 0.11 -3.69
C ASP A 63 8.23 -0.77 -4.45
N LEU A 64 8.07 -0.83 -5.77
CA LEU A 64 8.98 -1.60 -6.60
C LEU A 64 10.39 -0.97 -6.59
N PRO A 65 11.45 -1.78 -6.41
CA PRO A 65 12.82 -1.29 -6.46
C PRO A 65 13.26 -1.10 -7.93
N ILE A 66 12.75 -0.06 -8.58
CA ILE A 66 13.01 0.24 -10.00
C ILE A 66 14.49 0.45 -10.27
N ASP A 67 15.22 1.07 -9.34
CA ASP A 67 16.67 1.23 -9.47
C ASP A 67 17.39 -0.11 -9.50
N ALA A 68 16.98 -1.06 -8.65
CA ALA A 68 17.55 -2.42 -8.64
C ALA A 68 17.22 -3.17 -9.94
N LEU A 69 15.98 -3.06 -10.43
CA LEU A 69 15.59 -3.66 -11.71
C LEU A 69 16.36 -3.05 -12.89
N ALA A 70 16.53 -1.72 -12.90
CA ALA A 70 17.32 -1.03 -13.91
C ALA A 70 18.79 -1.47 -13.87
N ARG A 71 19.37 -1.65 -12.67
CA ARG A 71 20.72 -2.18 -12.50
C ARG A 71 20.86 -3.59 -13.05
N ILE A 72 19.89 -4.47 -12.80
CA ILE A 72 19.89 -5.84 -13.34
C ILE A 72 19.92 -5.80 -14.87
N VAL A 73 19.04 -5.00 -15.48
CA VAL A 73 19.01 -4.83 -16.94
C VAL A 73 20.33 -4.25 -17.48
N GLU A 74 20.94 -3.30 -16.76
CA GLU A 74 22.22 -2.72 -17.14
C GLU A 74 23.37 -3.74 -17.10
N ILE A 75 23.38 -4.63 -16.09
CA ILE A 75 24.35 -5.73 -15.99
C ILE A 75 24.15 -6.70 -17.16
N ASP A 76 22.92 -7.17 -17.40
CA ASP A 76 22.60 -8.11 -18.47
C ASP A 76 23.00 -7.58 -19.86
N LEU A 77 22.76 -6.29 -20.12
CA LEU A 77 23.16 -5.63 -21.36
C LEU A 77 24.69 -5.45 -21.46
N SER A 78 25.37 -5.12 -20.37
CA SER A 78 26.83 -4.97 -20.34
C SER A 78 27.52 -6.29 -20.66
N ASP A 79 27.03 -7.37 -20.04
CA ASP A 79 27.52 -8.73 -20.28
C ASP A 79 27.30 -9.15 -21.74
N ALA A 80 26.12 -8.87 -22.31
CA ALA A 80 25.84 -9.16 -23.72
C ALA A 80 26.74 -8.38 -24.71
N MET A 81 27.15 -7.16 -24.34
CA MET A 81 28.05 -6.32 -25.14
C MET A 81 29.54 -6.57 -24.87
N GLY A 82 29.88 -7.42 -23.90
CA GLY A 82 31.27 -7.68 -23.49
C GLY A 82 31.93 -6.48 -22.81
N VAL A 83 31.14 -5.55 -22.27
CA VAL A 83 31.61 -4.40 -21.49
C VAL A 83 31.60 -4.79 -20.02
N ALA A 84 32.55 -4.27 -19.24
CA ALA A 84 32.60 -4.57 -17.81
C ALA A 84 31.28 -4.16 -17.12
N PRO A 85 30.57 -5.09 -16.46
CA PRO A 85 29.29 -4.80 -15.84
C PRO A 85 29.48 -3.88 -14.63
N PRO A 86 28.52 -2.99 -14.36
CA PRO A 86 28.54 -2.18 -13.16
C PRO A 86 28.24 -3.02 -11.91
N PRO A 87 28.67 -2.57 -10.71
CA PRO A 87 28.41 -3.30 -9.47
C PRO A 87 26.90 -3.36 -9.18
N PRO A 88 26.40 -4.47 -8.60
CA PRO A 88 25.02 -4.55 -8.12
C PRO A 88 24.70 -3.42 -7.13
N LEU A 89 23.46 -2.91 -7.18
CA LEU A 89 23.00 -1.97 -6.17
C LEU A 89 22.77 -2.73 -4.88
N GLU A 90 23.41 -2.26 -3.80
CA GLU A 90 23.12 -2.74 -2.46
C GLU A 90 21.71 -2.27 -2.06
N PRO A 91 20.92 -3.11 -1.36
CA PRO A 91 19.62 -2.68 -0.87
C PRO A 91 19.82 -1.45 0.04
N PRO A 92 18.95 -0.43 -0.07
CA PRO A 92 19.06 0.74 0.79
C PRO A 92 19.00 0.31 2.26
N SER A 93 19.89 0.89 3.07
CA SER A 93 20.02 0.48 4.47
C SER A 93 18.73 0.77 5.23
N CYS A 94 18.28 -0.18 6.06
CA CYS A 94 17.02 -0.09 6.81
C CYS A 94 16.91 1.16 7.72
N LEU A 95 18.03 1.86 7.97
CA LEU A 95 18.11 3.01 8.87
C LEU A 95 17.67 4.34 8.23
N ASP A 96 17.75 4.48 6.91
CA ASP A 96 17.35 5.72 6.23
C ASP A 96 15.81 5.87 6.11
N PHE A 97 15.06 4.78 6.28
CA PHE A 97 13.60 4.75 6.12
C PHE A 97 12.80 5.15 7.37
N VAL A 98 13.37 5.08 8.57
CA VAL A 98 12.64 5.41 9.82
C VAL A 98 12.61 6.93 10.09
N LEU A 99 13.41 7.72 9.35
CA LEU A 99 13.63 9.15 9.61
C LEU A 99 13.06 10.10 8.55
N ARG A 100 12.11 9.66 7.72
CA ARG A 100 11.42 10.52 6.74
C ARG A 100 9.91 10.32 6.79
#